data_AF-A0AA96VSV3-F1
#
_entry.id   AF-A0AA96VSV3-F1
#
_cell.length_a   1.000
_cell.length_b   1.000
_cell.length_c   1.000
_cell.angle_alpha   90.00
_cell.angle_beta   90.00
_cell.angle_gamma   90.00
#
_symmetry.space_group_name_H-M   'P 1'
#
loop_
_entity.id
_entity.type
_entity.pdbx_description
1 polymer ?
#
loop_
_entity_poly.entity_id
_entity_poly.type
_entity_poly.pdbx_seq_one_letter_code
_entity_poly.pdbx_strand_id
1 'polypeptide(L)'
;MLATLKKADTTGAYFMTDSSTWVAAKKELKNQSILFRGDIFLVNTYNALKQNGLDTPQKNISAKFIDFVAKGEGQNIIRSFGKELYGEAIYNDAAYAKKYDR
;
A
#
# COMPACT_ATOMS: atom_id res chain seq x y z
N MET A 1 1.60 -12.69 4.80
CA MET A 1 2.62 -12.36 3.80
C MET A 1 4.03 -12.54 4.33
N LEU A 2 4.45 -11.86 5.41
CA LEU A 2 5.82 -11.89 5.92
C LEU A 2 6.39 -13.31 6.21
N ALA A 3 5.66 -14.15 6.93
CA ALA A 3 6.14 -15.50 7.28
C ALA A 3 6.44 -16.34 6.02
N THR A 4 5.58 -16.25 5.01
CA THR A 4 5.75 -16.95 3.73
C THR A 4 6.90 -16.37 2.91
N LEU A 5 7.09 -15.05 2.91
CA LEU A 5 8.26 -14.41 2.28
C LEU A 5 9.57 -14.87 2.93
N LYS A 6 9.64 -14.92 4.26
CA LYS A 6 10.79 -15.47 5.00
C LYS A 6 11.01 -16.96 4.71
N LYS A 7 9.94 -17.74 4.56
CA LYS A 7 10.07 -19.15 4.18
C LYS A 7 10.70 -19.27 2.79
N ALA A 8 10.21 -18.50 1.82
CA ALA A 8 10.72 -18.47 0.46
C ALA A 8 12.21 -18.12 0.40
N ASP A 9 12.67 -17.18 1.23
CA ASP A 9 14.09 -16.81 1.39
C ASP A 9 14.97 -17.98 1.85
N THR A 10 14.45 -18.84 2.73
CA THR A 10 15.19 -20.01 3.22
C THR A 10 15.09 -21.24 2.32
N THR A 11 14.09 -21.32 1.45
CA THR A 11 13.86 -22.47 0.57
C THR A 11 14.21 -22.23 -0.89
N GLY A 12 14.63 -21.01 -1.26
CA GLY A 12 14.90 -20.65 -2.66
C GLY A 12 13.65 -20.66 -3.54
N ALA A 13 12.47 -20.46 -2.96
CA ALA A 13 11.22 -20.48 -3.71
C ALA A 13 10.84 -19.07 -4.21
N TYR A 14 10.11 -19.02 -5.32
CA TYR A 14 9.45 -17.80 -5.75
C TYR A 14 8.23 -17.50 -4.86
N PHE A 15 8.01 -16.22 -4.57
CA PHE A 15 6.85 -15.77 -3.82
C PHE A 15 6.40 -14.39 -4.30
N MET A 16 5.12 -14.26 -4.65
CA MET A 16 4.50 -12.96 -4.93
C MET A 16 4.11 -12.32 -3.60
N THR A 17 4.65 -11.13 -3.34
CA THR A 17 4.36 -10.36 -2.13
C THR A 17 3.96 -8.93 -2.48
N ASP A 18 3.18 -8.30 -1.61
CA ASP A 18 2.93 -6.87 -1.68
C ASP A 18 4.20 -6.06 -1.37
N SER A 19 4.25 -4.82 -1.90
CA SER A 19 5.41 -3.95 -1.78
C SER A 19 5.69 -3.54 -0.34
N SER A 20 4.68 -3.34 0.50
CA SER A 20 4.89 -2.91 1.89
C SER A 20 5.54 -4.02 2.72
N THR A 21 5.13 -5.28 2.54
CA THR A 21 5.80 -6.44 3.15
C THR A 21 7.25 -6.57 2.67
N TRP A 22 7.52 -6.35 1.38
CA TRP A 22 8.89 -6.35 0.86
C TRP A 22 9.74 -5.26 1.52
N VAL A 23 9.27 -4.01 1.53
CA VAL A 23 10.00 -2.87 2.12
C VAL A 23 10.31 -3.11 3.60
N ALA A 24 9.34 -3.66 4.35
CA ALA A 24 9.50 -3.96 5.77
C ALA A 24 10.51 -5.08 6.03
N ALA A 25 10.61 -6.07 5.14
CA ALA A 25 11.40 -7.28 5.36
C ALA A 25 12.77 -7.29 4.66
N LYS A 26 12.96 -6.52 3.58
CA LYS A 26 14.11 -6.66 2.65
C LYS A 26 15.49 -6.58 3.32
N LYS A 27 15.61 -5.88 4.46
CA LYS A 27 16.87 -5.78 5.22
C LYS A 27 17.24 -7.09 5.92
N GLU A 28 16.27 -7.97 6.16
CA GLU A 28 16.44 -9.25 6.85
C GLU A 28 16.56 -10.43 5.87
N LEU A 29 16.11 -10.27 4.62
CA LEU A 29 16.16 -11.31 3.59
C LEU A 29 17.57 -11.42 3.02
N LYS A 30 18.09 -12.64 2.90
CA LYS A 30 19.49 -12.88 2.48
C LYS A 30 19.60 -13.38 1.05
N ASN A 31 18.58 -14.06 0.56
CA ASN A 31 18.61 -14.84 -0.67
C ASN A 31 17.52 -14.42 -1.67
N GLN A 32 16.73 -13.39 -1.36
CA GLN A 32 15.67 -12.90 -2.23
C GLN A 32 16.03 -11.63 -2.98
N SER A 33 15.50 -11.52 -4.19
CA SER A 33 15.57 -10.31 -5.02
C SER A 33 14.25 -10.10 -5.74
N ILE A 34 13.95 -8.86 -6.11
CA ILE A 34 12.78 -8.57 -6.96
C ILE A 34 13.12 -9.02 -8.38
N LEU A 35 12.38 -9.99 -8.89
CA LEU A 35 12.52 -10.48 -10.25
C LEU A 35 11.54 -9.81 -11.23
N PHE A 36 10.41 -9.33 -10.72
CA PHE A 36 9.38 -8.70 -11.53
C PHE A 36 8.59 -7.67 -10.72
N ARG A 37 8.36 -6.48 -11.29
CA ARG A 37 7.51 -5.41 -10.73
C ARG A 37 7.07 -4.44 -11.83
N GLY A 38 5.97 -3.72 -11.57
CA GLY A 38 5.56 -2.57 -12.41
C GLY A 38 4.51 -2.88 -13.48
N ASP A 39 3.99 -4.11 -13.54
CA ASP A 39 2.87 -4.45 -14.41
C ASP A 39 1.54 -3.90 -13.84
N ILE A 40 0.64 -3.47 -14.73
CA ILE A 40 -0.69 -2.96 -14.37
C ILE A 40 -1.55 -3.97 -13.60
N PHE A 41 -1.38 -5.27 -13.85
CA PHE A 41 -2.07 -6.34 -13.13
C PHE A 41 -1.56 -6.54 -11.69
N LEU A 42 -0.41 -5.95 -11.34
CA LEU A 42 0.15 -5.98 -9.98
C LEU A 42 -0.23 -4.74 -9.17
N VAL A 43 -0.97 -3.80 -9.76
CA VAL A 43 -1.41 -2.59 -9.08
C VAL A 43 -2.52 -2.95 -8.09
N ASN A 44 -2.32 -2.58 -6.83
CA ASN A 44 -3.30 -2.78 -5.76
C ASN A 44 -3.83 -1.43 -5.26
N THR A 45 -4.88 -0.92 -5.91
CA THR A 45 -5.50 0.37 -5.59
C THR A 45 -6.54 0.22 -4.48
N TYR A 46 -6.46 1.10 -3.48
CA TYR A 46 -7.42 1.15 -2.37
C TYR A 46 -8.42 2.30 -2.56
N ASN A 47 -9.68 2.03 -2.21
CA ASN A 47 -10.76 3.01 -2.28
C ASN A 47 -11.38 3.22 -0.89
N ALA A 48 -11.61 4.47 -0.51
CA ALA A 48 -12.37 4.81 0.68
C ALA A 48 -13.85 4.92 0.30
N LEU A 49 -14.70 4.12 0.96
CA LEU A 49 -16.13 4.03 0.68
C LEU A 49 -16.93 4.62 1.84
N LYS A 50 -18.10 5.19 1.51
CA LYS A 50 -19.10 5.62 2.48
C LYS A 50 -20.43 4.95 2.21
N GLN A 51 -21.25 4.85 3.26
CA GLN A 51 -22.61 4.36 3.17
C GLN A 51 -23.45 5.20 2.20
N ASN A 52 -24.29 4.52 1.41
CA ASN A 52 -25.31 5.14 0.55
C ASN A 52 -26.66 5.28 1.29
N GLY A 53 -27.56 6.13 0.81
CA GLY A 53 -28.92 6.28 1.37
C GLY A 53 -29.03 7.40 2.41
N LEU A 54 -29.67 7.10 3.55
CA LEU A 54 -30.07 8.08 4.57
C LEU A 54 -28.91 8.97 5.08
N ASP A 55 -29.25 10.17 5.53
CA ASP A 55 -28.30 11.09 6.16
C ASP A 55 -28.14 10.73 7.65
N THR A 56 -26.97 10.21 8.01
CA THR A 56 -26.62 9.81 9.37
C THR A 56 -25.36 10.51 9.83
N PRO A 57 -25.16 10.73 11.15
CA PRO A 57 -23.91 11.30 11.66
C PRO A 57 -22.66 10.53 11.19
N GLN A 58 -22.74 9.21 11.12
CA GLN A 58 -21.66 8.34 10.64
C GLN A 58 -21.34 8.57 9.17
N LYS A 59 -22.36 8.68 8.31
CA LYS A 59 -22.18 8.99 6.89
C LYS A 59 -21.47 10.33 6.69
N ASN A 60 -21.83 11.34 7.49
CA ASN A 60 -21.22 12.66 7.43
C ASN A 60 -19.76 12.65 7.92
N ILE A 61 -19.46 11.88 8.96
CA ILE A 61 -18.07 11.69 9.42
C ILE A 61 -17.26 10.93 8.37
N SER A 62 -17.80 9.86 7.77
CA SER A 62 -17.12 9.12 6.70
C SER A 62 -16.85 10.01 5.48
N ALA A 63 -17.76 10.91 5.11
CA ALA A 63 -17.54 11.86 4.03
C ALA A 63 -16.34 12.80 4.33
N LYS A 64 -16.30 13.37 5.54
CA LYS A 64 -15.17 14.19 5.99
C LYS A 64 -13.85 13.41 6.01
N PHE A 65 -13.89 12.15 6.43
CA PHE A 65 -12.72 11.27 6.41
C PHE A 65 -12.23 11.00 4.98
N ILE A 66 -13.14 10.72 4.04
CA ILE A 66 -12.79 10.53 2.62
C ILE A 66 -12.14 11.80 2.06
N ASP A 67 -12.72 12.98 2.33
CA ASP A 67 -12.16 14.25 1.88
C ASP A 67 -10.75 14.49 2.45
N PHE A 68 -10.54 14.18 3.73
CA PHE A 68 -9.24 14.27 4.38
C PHE A 68 -8.23 13.31 3.74
N VAL A 69 -8.58 12.02 3.61
CA VAL A 69 -7.68 11.01 3.06
C VAL A 69 -7.34 11.31 1.61
N ALA A 70 -8.27 11.85 0.82
CA ALA A 70 -8.08 12.09 -0.62
C ALA A 70 -7.17 13.29 -0.95
N LYS A 71 -6.87 14.19 0.00
CA LYS A 71 -6.21 15.48 -0.30
C LYS A 71 -5.21 15.90 0.78
N GLY A 72 -4.34 16.85 0.42
CA GLY A 72 -3.47 17.56 1.35
C GLY A 72 -2.74 16.63 2.32
N GLU A 73 -3.02 16.80 3.60
CA GLU A 73 -2.31 16.09 4.68
C GLU A 73 -2.57 14.58 4.69
N GLY A 74 -3.76 14.11 4.33
CA GLY A 74 -4.03 12.67 4.26
C GLY A 74 -3.13 11.97 3.24
N GLN A 75 -2.93 12.59 2.07
CA GLN A 75 -2.03 12.07 1.04
C GLN A 75 -0.55 12.24 1.42
N ASN A 76 -0.21 13.26 2.23
CA ASN A 76 1.15 13.44 2.76
C ASN A 76 1.52 12.33 3.76
N ILE A 77 0.60 11.98 4.65
CA ILE A 77 0.76 10.84 5.57
C ILE A 77 1.03 9.58 4.74
N ILE A 78 0.20 9.30 3.73
CA ILE A 78 0.35 8.09 2.90
C ILE A 78 1.72 8.04 2.22
N ARG A 79 2.15 9.11 1.53
CA ARG A 79 3.43 9.13 0.78
C ARG A 79 4.69 9.13 1.65
N SER A 80 4.56 9.42 2.95
CA SER A 80 5.68 9.50 3.89
C SER A 80 5.73 8.32 4.85
N PHE A 81 4.63 7.59 5.00
CA PHE A 81 4.51 6.50 5.94
C PHE A 81 5.60 5.43 5.72
N GLY A 82 6.29 5.07 6.79
CA GLY A 82 7.35 4.06 6.79
C GLY A 82 8.75 4.56 6.40
N LYS A 83 8.91 5.78 5.90
CA LYS A 83 10.24 6.31 5.49
C LYS A 83 11.26 6.27 6.61
N GLU A 84 10.89 6.72 7.81
CA GLU A 84 11.78 6.75 8.96
C GLU A 84 12.22 5.33 9.39
N LEU A 85 11.30 4.38 9.37
CA LEU A 85 11.54 3.01 9.83
C LEU A 85 12.30 2.16 8.80
N TYR A 86 11.95 2.30 7.52
CA TYR A 86 12.40 1.39 6.46
C TYR A 86 13.36 2.02 5.46
N GLY A 87 13.52 3.34 5.47
CA GLY A 87 14.34 4.11 4.53
C GLY A 87 13.62 4.47 3.22
N GLU A 88 12.39 4.02 3.04
CA GLU A 88 11.53 4.36 1.91
C GLU A 88 10.05 4.31 2.31
N ALA A 89 9.18 4.96 1.53
CA ALA A 89 7.75 4.90 1.78
C ALA A 89 7.20 3.52 1.42
N ILE A 90 6.27 3.01 2.23
CA ILE A 90 5.66 1.68 1.97
C ILE A 90 4.40 1.76 1.11
N TYR A 91 3.85 2.97 0.93
CA TYR A 91 2.68 3.25 0.10
C TYR A 91 2.96 4.38 -0.88
N ASN A 92 2.29 4.29 -2.03
CA ASN A 92 2.17 5.40 -2.97
C ASN A 92 0.82 6.11 -2.77
N ASP A 93 0.77 7.37 -3.18
CA ASP A 93 -0.41 8.21 -3.03
C ASP A 93 -1.40 8.05 -4.20
N ALA A 94 -2.55 8.71 -4.11
CA ALA A 94 -3.58 8.68 -5.14
C ALA A 94 -3.10 9.29 -6.47
N ALA A 95 -2.18 10.28 -6.45
CA ALA A 95 -1.63 10.85 -7.69
C ALA A 95 -0.77 9.82 -8.45
N TYR A 96 -0.01 8.99 -7.74
CA TYR A 96 0.68 7.85 -8.34
C TYR A 96 -0.31 6.81 -8.87
N ALA A 97 -1.34 6.47 -8.10
CA ALA A 97 -2.33 5.45 -8.46
C ALA A 97 -3.11 5.80 -9.73
N LYS A 98 -3.43 7.09 -9.96
CA LYS A 98 -4.15 7.59 -11.14
C LYS A 98 -3.56 7.19 -12.49
N LYS A 99 -2.27 6.83 -12.53
CA LYS A 99 -1.61 6.34 -13.75
C LYS A 99 -2.15 4.99 -14.24
N TYR A 100 -2.90 4.31 -13.38
CA TYR A 100 -3.44 2.97 -13.63
C TYR A 100 -4.98 2.96 -13.66
N ASP A 101 -5.64 4.12 -13.51
CA ASP A 101 -7.08 4.25 -13.72
C ASP A 101 -7.35 4.03 -15.22
N ARG A 102 -8.26 3.09 -15.54
CA ARG A 102 -8.70 2.79 -16.91
C ARG A 102 -10.09 3.35 -17.16
#